data_AF-A0A7K4CSN1-F1
#
_entry.id   AF-A0A7K4CSN1-F1
#
_cell.length_a   1.000
_cell.length_b   1.000
_cell.length_c   1.000
_cell.angle_alpha   90.00
_cell.angle_beta   90.00
_cell.angle_gamma   90.00
#
_symmetry.space_group_name_H-M   'P 1'
#
loop_
_entity.id
_entity.type
_entity.pdbx_description
1 polymer ?
#
loop_
_entity_poly.entity_id
_entity_poly.type
_entity_poly.pdbx_seq_one_letter_code
_entity_poly.pdbx_strand_id
1 'polypeptide(L)'
;MDKTAAARYGKWKNALLDTSKVNKQLNFRPAQKTNVEIIFPDFQQAIKNFVIVGSEAEFMPVYVPKGKVLDVALDESGDAANEVPAAASDDMTGMTVDQVRDTTKEPSLEPDIESSIEHGTGQDNEPGLSTGSGGVSFIDRVDTAHAAAIEKARNKARITKDIITNRADDDLQRVLRQLFRAAKSFEEEKGINILHLAIGLLRWTEPGAEKTTIHSPLLMVPVTITRASVIDPFKIVPTEDEAFVNPTIKEKFRADFGIALDDLPPDYNAEAVDAFFSSIEQKIAARPSWGVERRVFLGTFSFTKIMMFNDLANNAARFLGHPIISCLA
;
A
#
# COMPACT_ATOMS: atom_id res chain seq x y z
N MET A 1 6.90 -7.19 -43.89
CA MET A 1 6.48 -7.29 -42.48
C MET A 1 4.99 -7.48 -42.45
N ASP A 2 4.50 -8.49 -41.73
CA ASP A 2 3.06 -8.65 -41.53
C ASP A 2 2.53 -7.56 -40.58
N LYS A 3 1.54 -6.80 -41.05
CA LYS A 3 0.90 -5.74 -40.25
C LYS A 3 0.12 -6.34 -39.07
N THR A 4 -0.32 -7.58 -39.19
CA THR A 4 -1.08 -8.32 -38.17
C THR A 4 -0.20 -8.60 -36.95
N ALA A 5 0.97 -9.21 -37.19
CA ALA A 5 1.92 -9.57 -36.13
C ALA A 5 2.39 -8.36 -35.31
N ALA A 6 2.68 -7.23 -35.97
CA ALA A 6 3.05 -5.99 -35.29
C ALA A 6 1.89 -5.43 -34.44
N ALA A 7 0.64 -5.54 -34.90
CA ALA A 7 -0.53 -5.09 -34.16
C ALA A 7 -0.85 -5.98 -32.94
N ARG A 8 -0.75 -7.31 -33.06
CA ARG A 8 -0.94 -8.22 -31.92
C ARG A 8 0.19 -8.12 -30.90
N TYR A 9 1.45 -7.97 -31.35
CA TYR A 9 2.59 -7.63 -30.47
C TYR A 9 2.32 -6.35 -29.66
N GLY A 10 1.84 -5.28 -30.31
CA GLY A 10 1.46 -4.04 -29.63
C GLY A 10 0.33 -4.25 -28.61
N LYS A 11 -0.68 -5.06 -28.95
CA LYS A 11 -1.78 -5.41 -28.03
C LYS A 11 -1.28 -6.18 -26.79
N TRP A 12 -0.44 -7.20 -26.97
CA TRP A 12 0.12 -7.98 -25.85
C TRP A 12 1.03 -7.13 -24.97
N LYS A 13 1.90 -6.31 -25.58
CA LYS A 13 2.75 -5.37 -24.85
C LYS A 13 1.90 -4.42 -24.00
N ASN A 14 0.86 -3.81 -24.56
CA ASN A 14 -0.01 -2.90 -23.81
C ASN A 14 -0.84 -3.60 -22.71
N ALA A 15 -1.17 -4.88 -22.88
CA ALA A 15 -1.86 -5.67 -21.83
C ALA A 15 -0.97 -5.99 -20.62
N LEU A 16 0.36 -6.05 -20.81
CA LEU A 16 1.32 -6.24 -19.71
C LEU A 16 1.61 -4.95 -18.94
N LEU A 17 1.43 -3.78 -19.55
CA LEU A 17 1.55 -2.48 -18.88
C LEU A 17 0.27 -2.18 -18.08
N ASP A 18 0.13 -2.84 -16.93
CA ASP A 18 -1.03 -2.73 -16.04
C ASP A 18 -1.12 -1.33 -15.39
N THR A 19 -1.72 -0.36 -16.08
CA THR A 19 -1.99 0.98 -15.56
C THR A 19 -3.30 1.06 -14.75
N SER A 20 -3.86 -0.07 -14.32
CA SER A 20 -5.16 -0.10 -13.66
C SER A 20 -5.12 0.51 -12.25
N LYS A 21 -6.30 0.92 -11.75
CA LYS A 21 -6.48 1.36 -10.35
C LYS A 21 -6.29 0.24 -9.32
N VAL A 22 -6.12 -1.01 -9.77
CA VAL A 22 -5.86 -2.18 -8.94
C VAL A 22 -4.35 -2.42 -8.78
N ASN A 23 -3.52 -1.98 -9.74
CA ASN A 23 -2.08 -2.14 -9.64
C ASN A 23 -1.47 -1.31 -8.49
N LYS A 24 -1.15 -1.97 -7.38
CA LYS A 24 -0.55 -1.37 -6.17
C LYS A 24 0.83 -0.73 -6.39
N GLN A 25 1.50 -0.99 -7.51
CA GLN A 25 2.76 -0.34 -7.88
C GLN A 25 2.56 1.09 -8.40
N LEU A 26 1.36 1.41 -8.89
CA LEU A 26 0.97 2.76 -9.30
C LEU A 26 -0.02 3.36 -8.32
N ASN A 27 -1.05 2.61 -7.94
CA ASN A 27 -2.17 3.05 -7.15
C ASN A 27 -2.12 2.45 -5.73
N PHE A 28 -1.01 2.70 -5.03
CA PHE A 28 -0.86 2.26 -3.64
C PHE A 28 -1.83 3.02 -2.73
N ARG A 29 -2.48 2.28 -1.83
CA ARG A 29 -3.42 2.83 -0.84
C ARG A 29 -2.86 2.54 0.56
N PRO A 30 -2.28 3.55 1.24
CA PRO A 30 -1.86 3.43 2.63
C PRO A 30 -2.98 2.90 3.55
N ALA A 31 -2.60 2.23 4.64
CA ALA A 31 -3.49 1.71 5.69
C ALA A 31 -4.53 0.65 5.26
N GLN A 32 -4.51 0.15 4.02
CA GLN A 32 -5.33 -0.99 3.61
C GLN A 32 -4.98 -2.28 4.37
N LYS A 33 -5.91 -3.24 4.44
CA LYS A 33 -5.73 -4.54 5.11
C LYS A 33 -4.54 -5.39 4.60
N THR A 34 -3.90 -4.97 3.50
CA THR A 34 -2.77 -5.67 2.85
C THR A 34 -1.44 -4.92 2.95
N ASN A 35 -1.35 -3.87 3.78
CA ASN A 35 -0.08 -3.20 4.09
C ASN A 35 -0.02 -2.67 5.54
N VAL A 36 1.22 -2.48 6.00
CA VAL A 36 1.55 -1.99 7.34
C VAL A 36 2.51 -0.82 7.19
N GLU A 37 2.20 0.31 7.80
CA GLU A 37 3.11 1.46 7.84
C GLU A 37 4.09 1.31 9.01
N ILE A 38 5.38 1.49 8.72
CA ILE A 38 6.46 1.47 9.70
C ILE A 38 6.71 2.91 10.17
N ILE A 39 6.59 3.12 11.48
CA ILE A 39 6.78 4.40 12.19
C ILE A 39 8.15 4.46 12.89
N PHE A 40 8.67 3.29 13.25
CA PHE A 40 10.04 3.09 13.70
C PHE A 40 10.58 1.77 13.13
N PRO A 41 11.81 1.70 12.59
CA PRO A 41 12.71 2.83 12.31
C PRO A 41 12.04 3.87 11.40
N ASP A 42 12.39 5.15 11.55
CA ASP A 42 11.91 6.20 10.64
C ASP A 42 12.48 6.03 9.23
N PHE A 43 12.09 6.89 8.28
CA PHE A 43 12.54 6.80 6.89
C PHE A 43 14.07 6.71 6.73
N GLN A 44 14.84 7.51 7.47
CA GLN A 44 16.30 7.55 7.37
C GLN A 44 16.93 6.33 8.03
N GLN A 45 16.42 5.96 9.20
CA GLN A 45 16.85 4.75 9.90
C GLN A 45 16.48 3.47 9.13
N ALA A 46 15.36 3.45 8.40
CA ALA A 46 14.92 2.34 7.57
C ALA A 46 15.84 2.14 6.35
N ILE A 47 16.25 3.22 5.69
CA ILE A 47 17.29 3.16 4.64
C ILE A 47 18.56 2.56 5.23
N LYS A 48 19.07 3.12 6.34
CA LYS A 48 20.30 2.63 6.96
C LYS A 48 20.20 1.15 7.35
N ASN A 49 19.14 0.75 8.03
CA ASN A 49 18.98 -0.61 8.57
C ASN A 49 18.72 -1.65 7.48
N PHE A 50 17.78 -1.38 6.57
CA PHE A 50 17.27 -2.39 5.63
C PHE A 50 17.90 -2.30 4.23
N VAL A 51 18.32 -1.12 3.77
CA VAL A 51 18.92 -0.92 2.44
C VAL A 51 20.45 -1.02 2.49
N ILE A 52 21.08 -0.44 3.53
CA ILE A 52 22.55 -0.34 3.60
C ILE A 52 23.18 -1.45 4.47
N VAL A 53 22.57 -1.80 5.61
CA VAL A 53 23.13 -2.80 6.55
C VAL A 53 22.52 -4.19 6.40
N GLY A 54 21.32 -4.32 5.81
CA GLY A 54 20.65 -5.61 5.64
C GLY A 54 20.18 -6.26 6.96
N SER A 55 19.82 -5.47 7.98
CA SER A 55 19.46 -5.98 9.31
C SER A 55 18.07 -6.63 9.37
N GLU A 56 17.96 -7.75 10.08
CA GLU A 56 16.65 -8.29 10.52
C GLU A 56 16.03 -7.43 11.63
N ALA A 57 14.70 -7.34 11.67
CA ALA A 57 14.00 -6.65 12.76
C ALA A 57 12.62 -7.27 13.08
N GLU A 58 12.23 -7.17 14.35
CA GLU A 58 11.09 -7.83 15.00
C GLU A 58 9.93 -6.83 15.16
N PHE A 59 8.70 -7.24 14.85
CA PHE A 59 7.51 -6.41 15.09
C PHE A 59 7.16 -6.34 16.58
N MET A 60 7.21 -5.13 17.13
CA MET A 60 6.88 -4.87 18.53
C MET A 60 5.37 -4.64 18.69
N PRO A 61 4.71 -5.30 19.66
CA PRO A 61 3.29 -5.10 19.92
C PRO A 61 3.04 -3.72 20.54
N VAL A 62 2.18 -2.92 19.89
CA VAL A 62 1.66 -1.66 20.46
C VAL A 62 0.31 -1.95 21.12
N TYR A 63 0.33 -2.09 22.43
CA TYR A 63 -0.86 -2.39 23.22
C TYR A 63 -1.67 -1.13 23.55
N VAL A 64 -2.92 -1.10 23.08
CA VAL A 64 -3.93 -0.13 23.51
C VAL A 64 -4.89 -0.85 24.48
N PRO A 65 -5.00 -0.42 25.76
CA PRO A 65 -5.95 -1.01 26.68
C PRO A 65 -7.39 -0.74 26.22
N LYS A 66 -8.14 -1.80 25.89
CA LYS A 66 -9.57 -1.68 25.60
C LYS A 66 -10.30 -1.27 26.89
N GLY A 67 -11.06 -0.17 26.83
CA GLY A 67 -11.99 0.23 27.90
C GLY A 67 -11.42 1.14 29.00
N LYS A 68 -10.27 1.80 28.82
CA LYS A 68 -9.91 2.94 29.68
C LYS A 68 -10.62 4.21 29.22
N VAL A 69 -11.75 4.52 29.86
CA VAL A 69 -12.11 5.92 30.07
C VAL A 69 -10.96 6.55 30.86
N LEU A 70 -10.34 7.62 30.35
CA LEU A 70 -9.54 8.47 31.21
C LEU A 70 -10.52 9.29 32.03
N ASP A 71 -10.59 9.01 33.33
CA ASP A 71 -11.06 9.99 34.31
C ASP A 71 -10.07 11.15 34.32
N VAL A 72 -10.26 12.08 33.38
CA VAL A 72 -9.66 13.40 33.46
C VAL A 72 -10.50 14.15 34.47
N ALA A 73 -9.97 14.26 35.70
CA ALA A 73 -10.55 15.13 36.70
C ALA A 73 -10.64 16.54 36.10
N LEU A 74 -11.87 17.02 35.90
CA LEU A 74 -12.10 18.41 35.52
C LEU A 74 -11.97 19.25 36.79
N ASP A 75 -10.94 20.07 36.86
CA ASP A 75 -10.74 21.01 37.95
C ASP A 75 -11.96 21.93 38.08
N GLU A 76 -12.49 22.05 39.30
CA GLU A 76 -13.61 22.93 39.61
C GLU A 76 -13.20 24.40 39.49
N SER A 77 -13.84 25.13 38.57
CA SER A 77 -14.01 26.58 38.68
C SER A 77 -15.28 27.02 37.92
N GLY A 78 -15.96 28.04 38.45
CA GLY A 78 -17.32 28.46 38.03
C GLY A 78 -17.42 29.03 36.59
N ASP A 79 -18.61 29.43 36.13
CA ASP A 79 -19.68 30.04 36.94
C ASP A 79 -21.08 29.99 36.28
N ALA A 80 -22.11 30.16 37.12
CA ALA A 80 -23.50 30.61 36.87
C ALA A 80 -24.35 30.14 35.65
N ALA A 81 -25.38 29.33 35.99
CA ALA A 81 -26.81 29.49 35.63
C ALA A 81 -27.32 29.46 34.17
N ASN A 82 -28.26 28.55 33.85
CA ASN A 82 -29.71 28.86 33.91
C ASN A 82 -30.64 27.62 33.83
N GLU A 83 -31.94 27.81 34.16
CA GLU A 83 -32.92 26.77 34.55
C GLU A 83 -34.37 27.04 34.04
N VAL A 84 -35.26 26.07 33.70
CA VAL A 84 -35.09 24.60 33.56
C VAL A 84 -35.76 23.95 32.29
N PRO A 85 -37.08 23.64 32.22
CA PRO A 85 -37.45 22.22 32.05
C PRO A 85 -38.38 21.83 30.87
N ALA A 86 -38.66 20.51 30.84
CA ALA A 86 -39.81 19.78 30.30
C ALA A 86 -39.69 19.26 28.85
N ALA A 87 -40.20 18.07 28.48
CA ALA A 87 -40.65 16.88 29.26
C ALA A 87 -40.76 15.66 28.30
N ALA A 88 -41.01 14.46 28.87
CA ALA A 88 -41.76 13.28 28.37
C ALA A 88 -42.14 13.12 26.86
N SER A 89 -42.41 11.94 26.29
CA SER A 89 -42.22 10.50 26.58
C SER A 89 -42.73 9.74 25.32
N ASP A 90 -42.59 8.41 25.26
CA ASP A 90 -43.45 7.51 24.44
C ASP A 90 -43.37 7.61 22.88
N ASP A 91 -43.67 6.59 22.08
CA ASP A 91 -43.62 5.13 22.23
C ASP A 91 -43.55 4.47 20.82
N MET A 92 -43.41 3.14 20.80
CA MET A 92 -43.29 2.19 19.69
C MET A 92 -44.26 2.28 18.47
N THR A 93 -43.86 1.68 17.33
CA THR A 93 -44.51 0.52 16.60
C THR A 93 -44.41 0.55 15.05
N GLY A 94 -44.48 -0.65 14.42
CA GLY A 94 -44.69 -0.89 12.96
C GLY A 94 -43.50 -1.57 12.24
N MET A 95 -43.48 -2.87 11.86
CA MET A 95 -44.29 -3.64 10.87
C MET A 95 -44.13 -3.16 9.41
N THR A 96 -43.97 -3.97 8.34
CA THR A 96 -43.76 -5.43 8.15
C THR A 96 -43.24 -5.75 6.72
N VAL A 97 -42.60 -6.92 6.58
CA VAL A 97 -42.23 -7.78 5.41
C VAL A 97 -43.03 -7.65 4.09
N ASP A 98 -42.35 -7.71 2.92
CA ASP A 98 -42.67 -8.65 1.80
C ASP A 98 -41.65 -8.69 0.61
N GLN A 99 -41.20 -9.92 0.25
CA GLN A 99 -41.27 -10.62 -1.08
C GLN A 99 -40.80 -9.92 -2.41
N VAL A 100 -40.27 -10.56 -3.50
CA VAL A 100 -40.02 -11.97 -3.90
C VAL A 100 -39.16 -12.08 -5.21
N ARG A 101 -38.66 -13.30 -5.55
CA ARG A 101 -38.26 -13.86 -6.88
C ARG A 101 -36.83 -13.71 -7.48
N ASP A 102 -36.08 -14.80 -7.34
CA ASP A 102 -35.42 -15.64 -8.37
C ASP A 102 -35.59 -15.29 -9.88
N THR A 103 -34.49 -15.38 -10.65
CA THR A 103 -34.41 -16.14 -11.91
C THR A 103 -32.96 -16.53 -12.26
N THR A 104 -32.79 -17.71 -12.85
CA THR A 104 -31.49 -18.36 -13.13
C THR A 104 -30.93 -18.09 -14.53
N LYS A 105 -29.60 -17.97 -14.69
CA LYS A 105 -28.89 -18.36 -15.94
C LYS A 105 -27.38 -18.51 -15.78
N GLU A 106 -26.85 -19.58 -16.38
CA GLU A 106 -25.43 -19.97 -16.52
C GLU A 106 -25.20 -20.42 -17.98
N PRO A 107 -23.97 -20.71 -18.45
CA PRO A 107 -22.65 -20.20 -18.01
C PRO A 107 -21.79 -19.70 -19.21
N SER A 108 -20.64 -19.07 -18.95
CA SER A 108 -19.59 -18.88 -19.99
C SER A 108 -18.16 -18.83 -19.44
N LEU A 109 -17.43 -19.92 -19.69
CA LEU A 109 -15.98 -20.05 -19.95
C LEU A 109 -14.96 -19.27 -19.09
N GLU A 110 -14.23 -20.05 -18.27
CA GLU A 110 -12.86 -19.87 -17.72
C GLU A 110 -12.60 -18.70 -16.71
N PRO A 111 -12.12 -18.99 -15.48
CA PRO A 111 -11.90 -17.97 -14.44
C PRO A 111 -10.44 -17.47 -14.35
N ASP A 112 -10.27 -16.15 -14.26
CA ASP A 112 -9.03 -15.50 -13.84
C ASP A 112 -8.74 -15.75 -12.35
N ILE A 113 -7.68 -16.50 -12.04
CA ILE A 113 -7.32 -16.93 -10.67
C ILE A 113 -6.79 -15.76 -9.80
N GLU A 114 -6.40 -14.62 -10.37
CA GLU A 114 -5.99 -13.42 -9.59
C GLU A 114 -7.14 -12.80 -8.76
N SER A 115 -8.39 -13.24 -8.94
CA SER A 115 -9.58 -12.74 -8.24
C SER A 115 -9.79 -13.28 -6.81
N SER A 116 -9.10 -14.36 -6.41
CA SER A 116 -9.47 -15.16 -5.23
C SER A 116 -9.02 -14.65 -3.86
N ILE A 117 -8.57 -13.38 -3.75
CA ILE A 117 -8.13 -12.78 -2.47
C ILE A 117 -9.22 -11.89 -1.82
N GLU A 118 -10.26 -11.49 -2.55
CA GLU A 118 -11.26 -10.53 -2.04
C GLU A 118 -12.70 -11.09 -2.05
N HIS A 119 -13.07 -11.82 -1.00
CA HIS A 119 -14.48 -12.00 -0.60
C HIS A 119 -14.63 -11.85 0.93
N GLY A 120 -15.52 -10.95 1.34
CA GLY A 120 -15.75 -10.58 2.73
C GLY A 120 -16.70 -9.38 2.78
N THR A 121 -17.95 -9.62 2.41
CA THR A 121 -18.99 -8.61 2.22
C THR A 121 -19.57 -8.07 3.52
N GLY A 122 -20.01 -6.81 3.46
CA GLY A 122 -20.86 -6.14 4.44
C GLY A 122 -21.42 -4.89 3.78
N GLN A 123 -22.68 -4.95 3.35
CA GLN A 123 -23.42 -3.79 2.85
C GLN A 123 -24.04 -3.07 4.05
N ASP A 124 -23.96 -1.75 4.09
CA ASP A 124 -24.87 -0.89 4.83
C ASP A 124 -25.15 0.38 4.01
N ASN A 125 -26.37 0.91 4.09
CA ASN A 125 -26.90 1.93 3.18
C ASN A 125 -26.47 3.36 3.55
N GLU A 126 -26.17 4.19 2.55
CA GLU A 126 -26.15 5.65 2.71
C GLU A 126 -27.57 6.25 2.65
N PRO A 127 -27.78 7.38 3.37
CA PRO A 127 -28.60 8.44 2.80
C PRO A 127 -27.98 9.85 2.94
N GLY A 128 -28.17 10.66 1.90
CA GLY A 128 -28.52 12.08 2.08
C GLY A 128 -27.40 13.10 2.36
N LEU A 129 -26.88 13.67 1.28
CA LEU A 129 -25.96 14.81 1.24
C LEU A 129 -26.36 16.03 2.10
N SER A 130 -25.40 16.65 2.80
CA SER A 130 -25.44 18.05 3.22
C SER A 130 -24.03 18.64 3.32
N THR A 131 -23.83 19.86 2.84
CA THR A 131 -22.51 20.48 2.60
C THR A 131 -21.98 21.29 3.78
N GLY A 132 -20.73 21.07 4.19
CA GLY A 132 -20.05 21.86 5.22
C GLY A 132 -18.53 21.92 5.05
N SER A 133 -18.00 23.13 4.89
CA SER A 133 -16.57 23.46 4.78
C SER A 133 -15.67 22.82 5.86
N GLY A 134 -14.45 22.40 5.49
CA GLY A 134 -13.37 22.12 6.45
C GLY A 134 -13.00 20.64 6.67
N GLY A 135 -12.89 19.85 5.61
CA GLY A 135 -12.51 18.43 5.70
C GLY A 135 -11.03 18.19 6.07
N VAL A 136 -10.72 18.13 7.36
CA VAL A 136 -9.49 17.48 7.85
C VAL A 136 -9.51 16.02 7.41
N SER A 137 -8.42 15.53 6.82
CA SER A 137 -8.40 14.18 6.24
C SER A 137 -8.57 13.09 7.31
N PHE A 138 -9.17 11.97 6.92
CA PHE A 138 -9.58 10.84 7.78
C PHE A 138 -8.45 10.14 8.57
N ILE A 139 -7.22 10.62 8.45
CA ILE A 139 -5.99 10.12 9.09
C ILE A 139 -5.72 10.82 10.43
N ASP A 140 -6.30 11.99 10.68
CA ASP A 140 -5.96 12.86 11.81
C ASP A 140 -6.65 12.51 13.15
N ARG A 141 -6.98 11.21 13.31
CA ARG A 141 -7.49 10.62 14.56
C ARG A 141 -6.80 9.29 14.83
N VAL A 142 -5.48 9.36 15.07
CA VAL A 142 -4.87 8.41 15.99
C VAL A 142 -5.48 8.69 17.36
N ASP A 143 -6.21 7.72 17.89
CA ASP A 143 -6.77 7.80 19.25
C ASP A 143 -5.64 8.19 20.22
N THR A 144 -5.83 9.22 21.05
CA THR A 144 -4.70 9.90 21.75
C THR A 144 -3.90 8.93 22.61
N ALA A 145 -4.57 7.88 23.13
CA ALA A 145 -3.96 6.78 23.86
C ALA A 145 -3.04 5.88 22.98
N HIS A 146 -3.39 5.62 21.72
CA HIS A 146 -2.56 4.85 20.78
C HIS A 146 -1.36 5.67 20.31
N ALA A 147 -1.53 6.97 20.05
CA ALA A 147 -0.41 7.87 19.74
C ALA A 147 0.64 7.88 20.87
N ALA A 148 0.17 8.02 22.12
CA ALA A 148 1.03 7.94 23.30
C ALA A 148 1.67 6.55 23.50
N ALA A 149 0.98 5.47 23.11
CA ALA A 149 1.54 4.11 23.16
C ALA A 149 2.65 3.91 22.12
N ILE A 150 2.49 4.43 20.89
CA ILE A 150 3.52 4.42 19.84
C ILE A 150 4.77 5.17 20.32
N GLU A 151 4.62 6.39 20.84
CA GLU A 151 5.77 7.17 21.34
C GLU A 151 6.46 6.50 22.53
N LYS A 152 5.69 5.90 23.45
CA LYS A 152 6.26 5.13 24.56
C LYS A 152 7.02 3.87 24.09
N ALA A 153 6.56 3.22 23.03
CA ALA A 153 7.25 2.10 22.41
C ALA A 153 8.53 2.59 21.71
N ARG A 154 8.45 3.68 20.93
CA ARG A 154 9.57 4.28 20.18
C ARG A 154 10.74 4.64 21.09
N ASN A 155 10.46 5.26 22.23
CA ASN A 155 11.46 5.63 23.24
C ASN A 155 12.17 4.43 23.92
N LYS A 156 11.67 3.20 23.71
CA LYS A 156 12.28 1.96 24.22
C LYS A 156 12.86 1.07 23.11
N ALA A 157 12.64 1.43 21.84
CA ALA A 157 12.93 0.58 20.71
C ALA A 157 14.44 0.50 20.42
N ARG A 158 14.92 -0.71 20.17
CA ARG A 158 16.27 -1.01 19.69
C ARG A 158 16.35 -0.62 18.22
N ILE A 159 17.07 0.46 17.90
CA ILE A 159 17.18 1.08 16.56
C ILE A 159 17.27 0.08 15.40
N THR A 160 18.07 -0.98 15.54
CA THR A 160 18.32 -1.96 14.46
C THR A 160 17.52 -3.25 14.57
N LYS A 161 16.73 -3.45 15.63
CA LYS A 161 16.05 -4.73 15.91
C LYS A 161 14.54 -4.65 16.07
N ASP A 162 13.98 -3.46 16.26
CA ASP A 162 12.57 -3.29 16.63
C ASP A 162 11.82 -2.49 15.55
N ILE A 163 10.67 -3.02 15.13
CA ILE A 163 9.72 -2.34 14.24
C ILE A 163 8.48 -1.94 15.03
N ILE A 164 8.10 -0.67 14.93
CA ILE A 164 6.82 -0.14 15.44
C ILE A 164 6.01 0.39 14.27
N THR A 165 4.71 0.18 14.32
CA THR A 165 3.80 0.43 13.21
C THR A 165 2.65 1.34 13.64
N ASN A 166 1.87 1.84 12.67
CA ASN A 166 0.65 2.59 12.97
C ASN A 166 -0.51 1.72 13.51
N ARG A 167 -0.37 0.38 13.50
CA ARG A 167 -1.41 -0.59 13.87
C ARG A 167 -1.41 -0.86 15.39
N ALA A 168 -2.60 -1.04 15.97
CA ALA A 168 -2.74 -1.69 17.27
C ALA A 168 -2.49 -3.21 17.13
N ASP A 169 -2.01 -3.87 18.18
CA ASP A 169 -1.49 -5.25 18.11
C ASP A 169 -2.46 -6.28 17.49
N ASP A 170 -3.75 -6.30 17.88
CA ASP A 170 -4.76 -7.20 17.28
C ASP A 170 -4.83 -7.11 15.75
N ASP A 171 -4.77 -5.90 15.19
CA ASP A 171 -4.81 -5.66 13.74
C ASP A 171 -3.44 -5.92 13.11
N LEU A 172 -2.35 -5.54 13.78
CA LEU A 172 -0.98 -5.82 13.34
C LEU A 172 -0.79 -7.34 13.14
N GLN A 173 -1.08 -8.13 14.16
CA GLN A 173 -0.95 -9.59 14.10
C GLN A 173 -1.86 -10.20 13.02
N ARG A 174 -3.03 -9.60 12.74
CA ARG A 174 -3.91 -10.03 11.65
C ARG A 174 -3.28 -9.76 10.28
N VAL A 175 -2.78 -8.55 10.02
CA VAL A 175 -2.17 -8.19 8.74
C VAL A 175 -0.86 -8.94 8.51
N LEU A 176 0.00 -9.08 9.53
CA LEU A 176 1.24 -9.84 9.42
C LEU A 176 1.00 -11.33 9.12
N ARG A 177 -0.02 -11.97 9.71
CA ARG A 177 -0.44 -13.33 9.33
C ARG A 177 -0.91 -13.43 7.87
N GLN A 178 -1.58 -12.40 7.35
CA GLN A 178 -2.01 -12.37 5.95
C GLN A 178 -0.82 -12.19 5.00
N LEU A 179 0.10 -11.26 5.30
CA LEU A 179 1.33 -11.05 4.55
C LEU A 179 2.21 -12.32 4.54
N PHE A 180 2.39 -12.97 5.69
CA PHE A 180 3.14 -14.23 5.80
C PHE A 180 2.55 -15.34 4.94
N ARG A 181 1.22 -15.54 4.98
CA ARG A 181 0.54 -16.53 4.15
C ARG A 181 0.67 -16.21 2.66
N ALA A 182 0.41 -14.96 2.27
CA ALA A 182 0.46 -14.55 0.87
C ALA A 182 1.87 -14.67 0.28
N ALA A 183 2.89 -14.20 0.99
CA ALA A 183 4.29 -14.32 0.58
C ALA A 183 4.68 -15.79 0.41
N LYS A 184 4.42 -16.61 1.43
CA LYS A 184 4.75 -18.04 1.41
C LYS A 184 4.03 -18.79 0.28
N SER A 185 2.74 -18.57 0.06
CA SER A 185 2.01 -19.22 -1.05
C SER A 185 2.55 -18.80 -2.42
N PHE A 186 2.88 -17.53 -2.65
CA PHE A 186 3.46 -17.10 -3.93
C PHE A 186 4.88 -17.65 -4.16
N GLU A 187 5.67 -17.78 -3.10
CA GLU A 187 6.99 -18.41 -3.15
C GLU A 187 6.88 -19.91 -3.46
N GLU A 188 6.00 -20.65 -2.76
CA GLU A 188 5.79 -22.10 -2.98
C GLU A 188 5.14 -22.42 -4.34
N GLU A 189 4.20 -21.59 -4.83
CA GLU A 189 3.47 -21.83 -6.09
C GLU A 189 4.21 -21.33 -7.34
N LYS A 190 4.96 -20.23 -7.23
CA LYS A 190 5.52 -19.51 -8.40
C LYS A 190 7.02 -19.24 -8.32
N GLY A 191 7.66 -19.45 -7.16
CA GLY A 191 9.09 -19.15 -6.96
C GLY A 191 9.41 -17.66 -7.00
N ILE A 192 8.45 -16.79 -6.68
CA ILE A 192 8.60 -15.32 -6.81
C ILE A 192 8.37 -14.67 -5.44
N ASN A 193 9.35 -13.89 -4.96
CA ASN A 193 9.14 -13.02 -3.82
C ASN A 193 8.21 -11.85 -4.20
N ILE A 194 7.10 -11.71 -3.47
CA ILE A 194 6.17 -10.58 -3.62
C ILE A 194 6.22 -9.61 -2.45
N LEU A 195 6.94 -9.92 -1.36
CA LEU A 195 6.95 -9.10 -0.16
C LEU A 195 8.11 -8.10 -0.20
N HIS A 196 7.78 -6.82 -0.10
CA HIS A 196 8.75 -5.74 -0.17
C HIS A 196 8.46 -4.67 0.88
N LEU A 197 9.52 -4.00 1.34
CA LEU A 197 9.41 -2.65 1.89
C LEU A 197 9.33 -1.65 0.73
N ALA A 198 8.26 -0.84 0.73
CA ALA A 198 8.16 0.37 -0.06
C ALA A 198 8.72 1.54 0.78
N ILE A 199 9.91 2.02 0.41
CA ILE A 199 10.56 3.20 1.00
C ILE A 199 10.25 4.41 0.10
N GLY A 200 9.55 5.38 0.66
CA GLY A 200 9.11 6.58 -0.02
C GLY A 200 7.92 6.33 -0.95
N LEU A 201 6.97 7.26 -0.94
CA LEU A 201 5.86 7.29 -1.91
C LEU A 201 5.94 8.55 -2.76
N LEU A 202 5.83 8.39 -4.08
CA LEU A 202 5.58 9.49 -4.99
C LEU A 202 4.09 9.84 -4.93
N ARG A 203 3.78 11.06 -4.49
CA ARG A 203 2.43 11.65 -4.55
C ARG A 203 2.30 12.40 -5.87
N TRP A 204 1.30 12.06 -6.68
CA TRP A 204 1.07 12.66 -7.99
C TRP A 204 -0.42 12.60 -8.41
N THR A 205 -0.74 13.09 -9.60
CA THR A 205 -2.11 13.15 -10.15
C THR A 205 -2.09 12.83 -11.64
N GLU A 206 -3.11 12.13 -12.15
CA GLU A 206 -3.22 11.88 -13.60
C GLU A 206 -3.66 13.15 -14.38
N PRO A 207 -3.24 13.30 -15.65
CA PRO A 207 -3.76 14.35 -16.55
C PRO A 207 -5.28 14.32 -16.62
N GLY A 208 -5.93 15.46 -16.39
CA GLY A 208 -7.40 15.56 -16.38
C GLY A 208 -8.09 14.99 -15.14
N ALA A 209 -7.35 14.42 -14.18
CA ALA A 209 -7.87 13.88 -12.92
C ALA A 209 -7.19 14.53 -11.69
N GLU A 210 -6.93 15.84 -11.75
CA GLU A 210 -6.16 16.62 -10.76
C GLU A 210 -6.71 16.55 -9.32
N LYS A 211 -7.99 16.21 -9.15
CA LYS A 211 -8.63 16.02 -7.82
C LYS A 211 -8.34 14.65 -7.20
N THR A 212 -7.77 13.70 -7.95
CA THR A 212 -7.45 12.35 -7.48
C THR A 212 -5.95 12.23 -7.28
N THR A 213 -5.53 12.36 -6.02
CA THR A 213 -4.16 12.08 -5.60
C THR A 213 -3.90 10.58 -5.65
N ILE A 214 -2.77 10.21 -6.26
CA ILE A 214 -2.25 8.86 -6.38
C ILE A 214 -0.94 8.79 -5.62
N HIS A 215 -0.71 7.66 -4.93
CA HIS A 215 0.55 7.37 -4.26
C HIS A 215 1.19 6.14 -4.91
N SER A 216 2.46 6.21 -5.30
CA SER A 216 3.20 5.08 -5.87
C SER A 216 4.49 4.83 -5.08
N PRO A 217 4.82 3.57 -4.72
CA PRO A 217 6.12 3.24 -4.13
C PRO A 217 7.27 3.72 -5.01
N LEU A 218 8.33 4.25 -4.40
CA LEU A 218 9.53 4.68 -5.12
C LEU A 218 10.64 3.63 -5.07
N LEU A 219 11.18 3.38 -3.87
CA LEU A 219 12.24 2.40 -3.66
C LEU A 219 11.66 1.11 -3.07
N MET A 220 11.98 -0.03 -3.67
CA MET A 220 11.54 -1.35 -3.27
C MET A 220 12.72 -2.10 -2.66
N VAL A 221 12.58 -2.59 -1.43
CA VAL A 221 13.54 -3.50 -0.79
C VAL A 221 12.86 -4.85 -0.66
N PRO A 222 13.31 -5.92 -1.34
CA PRO A 222 12.71 -7.23 -1.17
C PRO A 222 13.05 -7.79 0.22
N VAL A 223 12.04 -8.35 0.90
CA VAL A 223 12.18 -8.89 2.26
C VAL A 223 11.42 -10.20 2.39
N THR A 224 11.88 -11.07 3.27
CA THR A 224 11.09 -12.20 3.78
C THR A 224 10.41 -11.82 5.08
N ILE A 225 9.35 -12.55 5.46
CA ILE A 225 8.69 -12.46 6.76
C ILE A 225 8.75 -13.82 7.46
N THR A 226 9.25 -13.85 8.69
CA THR A 226 9.50 -15.09 9.43
C THR A 226 8.93 -15.02 10.84
N ARG A 227 8.78 -16.18 11.48
CA ARG A 227 8.54 -16.33 12.93
C ARG A 227 8.96 -17.74 13.34
N ALA A 228 9.54 -17.90 14.52
CA ALA A 228 10.00 -19.21 15.00
C ALA A 228 8.85 -20.11 15.47
N SER A 229 7.83 -19.55 16.11
CA SER A 229 6.62 -20.26 16.53
C SER A 229 5.36 -19.38 16.43
N VAL A 230 4.24 -19.84 16.98
CA VAL A 230 2.98 -19.08 17.03
C VAL A 230 3.02 -17.95 18.08
N ILE A 231 3.86 -18.08 19.10
CA ILE A 231 3.99 -17.10 20.19
C ILE A 231 5.14 -16.10 19.99
N ASP A 232 6.07 -16.40 19.09
CA ASP A 232 7.19 -15.50 18.78
C ASP A 232 6.73 -14.33 17.90
N PRO A 233 7.35 -13.14 18.04
CA PRO A 233 7.08 -12.02 17.15
C PRO A 233 7.43 -12.38 15.71
N PHE A 234 6.66 -11.82 14.78
CA PHE A 234 7.06 -11.79 13.37
C PHE A 234 8.33 -10.94 13.21
N LYS A 235 9.19 -11.33 12.28
CA LYS A 235 10.34 -10.56 11.84
C LYS A 235 10.27 -10.30 10.34
N ILE A 236 10.95 -9.25 9.87
CA ILE A 236 11.38 -9.18 8.47
C ILE A 236 12.90 -9.33 8.37
N VAL A 237 13.34 -9.90 7.27
CA VAL A 237 14.76 -10.04 6.91
C VAL A 237 14.91 -9.61 5.45
N PRO A 238 15.74 -8.61 5.12
CA PRO A 238 16.13 -8.31 3.73
C PRO A 238 16.67 -9.56 3.04
N THR A 239 16.34 -9.72 1.76
CA THR A 239 16.89 -10.80 0.92
C THR A 239 18.29 -10.46 0.42
N GLU A 240 18.90 -11.39 -0.33
CA GLU A 240 20.13 -11.14 -1.09
C GLU A 240 19.89 -10.24 -2.32
N ASP A 241 18.65 -10.12 -2.81
CA ASP A 241 18.27 -9.21 -3.90
C ASP A 241 18.44 -7.73 -3.52
N GLU A 242 19.05 -6.94 -4.40
CA GLU A 242 19.29 -5.50 -4.21
C GLU A 242 17.99 -4.66 -4.15
N ALA A 243 18.07 -3.50 -3.50
CA ALA A 243 16.96 -2.54 -3.50
C ALA A 243 16.86 -1.86 -4.88
N PHE A 244 15.66 -1.84 -5.46
CA PHE A 244 15.43 -1.34 -6.82
C PHE A 244 14.34 -0.27 -6.87
N VAL A 245 14.46 0.65 -7.84
CA VAL A 245 13.43 1.67 -8.09
C VAL A 245 12.27 1.02 -8.83
N ASN A 246 11.04 1.23 -8.34
CA ASN A 246 9.81 0.64 -8.87
C ASN A 246 9.72 0.81 -10.41
N PRO A 247 9.88 -0.26 -11.21
CA PRO A 247 9.98 -0.14 -12.66
C PRO A 247 8.66 0.32 -13.32
N THR A 248 7.51 0.06 -12.67
CA THR A 248 6.20 0.46 -13.20
C THR A 248 6.00 1.97 -13.10
N ILE A 249 6.43 2.62 -12.00
CA ILE A 249 6.34 4.09 -11.90
C ILE A 249 7.35 4.77 -12.83
N LYS A 250 8.55 4.19 -13.04
CA LYS A 250 9.52 4.65 -14.05
C LYS A 250 8.91 4.68 -15.45
N GLU A 251 8.29 3.58 -15.88
CA GLU A 251 7.69 3.50 -17.22
C GLU A 251 6.49 4.43 -17.37
N LYS A 252 5.59 4.49 -16.37
CA LYS A 252 4.46 5.44 -16.36
C LYS A 252 4.93 6.90 -16.47
N PHE A 253 5.97 7.29 -15.74
CA PHE A 253 6.47 8.67 -15.77
C PHE A 253 7.22 9.01 -17.07
N ARG A 254 7.95 8.04 -17.62
CA ARG A 254 8.63 8.15 -18.91
C ARG A 254 7.61 8.30 -20.06
N ALA A 255 6.55 7.50 -20.05
CA ALA A 255 5.55 7.46 -21.11
C ALA A 255 4.57 8.66 -21.07
N ASP A 256 3.97 8.94 -19.91
CA ASP A 256 2.88 9.91 -19.80
C ASP A 256 3.37 11.36 -19.58
N PHE A 257 4.54 11.52 -18.95
CA PHE A 257 5.05 12.84 -18.53
C PHE A 257 6.41 13.21 -19.14
N GLY A 258 7.05 12.31 -19.88
CA GLY A 258 8.40 12.52 -20.42
C GLY A 258 9.50 12.58 -19.35
N ILE A 259 9.22 12.12 -18.12
CA ILE A 259 10.15 12.22 -16.99
C ILE A 259 10.82 10.86 -16.77
N ALA A 260 12.13 10.80 -17.01
CA ALA A 260 12.95 9.67 -16.59
C ALA A 260 13.23 9.77 -15.09
N LEU A 261 12.73 8.83 -14.30
CA LEU A 261 13.16 8.61 -12.92
C LEU A 261 14.43 7.75 -12.94
N ASP A 262 15.43 8.12 -12.14
CA ASP A 262 16.74 7.45 -12.13
C ASP A 262 16.66 6.08 -11.42
N ASP A 263 17.69 5.26 -11.61
CA ASP A 263 17.97 4.11 -10.75
C ASP A 263 18.92 4.51 -9.61
N LEU A 264 19.08 3.63 -8.62
CA LEU A 264 20.20 3.74 -7.70
C LEU A 264 21.53 3.42 -8.43
N PRO A 265 22.65 4.08 -8.08
CA PRO A 265 23.96 3.67 -8.56
C PRO A 265 24.35 2.33 -7.94
N PRO A 266 25.13 1.45 -8.61
CA PRO A 266 25.42 0.10 -8.10
C PRO A 266 26.00 0.07 -6.68
N ASP A 267 27.00 0.90 -6.40
CA ASP A 267 27.61 1.03 -5.07
C ASP A 267 26.90 2.10 -4.22
N TYR A 268 25.58 1.99 -4.04
CA TYR A 268 24.81 2.98 -3.29
C TYR A 268 25.14 2.97 -1.78
N ASN A 269 25.31 4.16 -1.21
CA ASN A 269 25.34 4.39 0.24
C ASN A 269 24.11 5.21 0.67
N ALA A 270 23.97 5.52 1.96
CA ALA A 270 22.83 6.31 2.45
C ALA A 270 22.69 7.68 1.77
N GLU A 271 23.82 8.36 1.50
CA GLU A 271 23.85 9.67 0.83
C GLU A 271 23.37 9.57 -0.63
N ALA A 272 23.73 8.49 -1.33
CA ALA A 272 23.28 8.21 -2.70
C ALA A 272 21.76 7.93 -2.76
N VAL A 273 21.22 7.22 -1.77
CA VAL A 273 19.77 7.00 -1.65
C VAL A 273 19.02 8.31 -1.39
N ASP A 274 19.55 9.17 -0.50
CA ASP A 274 18.96 10.50 -0.28
C ASP A 274 19.04 11.41 -1.53
N ALA A 275 20.18 11.41 -2.21
CA ALA A 275 20.36 12.12 -3.47
C ALA A 275 19.40 11.64 -4.57
N PHE A 276 19.09 10.35 -4.62
CA PHE A 276 18.06 9.79 -5.50
C PHE A 276 16.67 10.39 -5.21
N PHE A 277 16.24 10.42 -3.94
CA PHE A 277 14.95 11.04 -3.60
C PHE A 277 14.92 12.54 -3.93
N SER A 278 16.01 13.27 -3.68
CA SER A 278 16.11 14.69 -4.05
C SER A 278 16.16 14.93 -5.56
N SER A 279 16.73 14.02 -6.37
CA SER A 279 16.63 14.06 -7.84
C SER A 279 15.18 13.96 -8.30
N ILE A 280 14.40 13.06 -7.70
CA ILE A 280 12.97 12.92 -7.99
C ILE A 280 12.20 14.18 -7.61
N GLU A 281 12.43 14.73 -6.41
CA GLU A 281 11.82 15.98 -5.94
C GLU A 281 12.09 17.15 -6.90
N GLN A 282 13.32 17.28 -7.41
CA GLN A 282 13.70 18.29 -8.41
C GLN A 282 12.96 18.07 -9.74
N LYS A 283 12.87 16.83 -10.24
CA LYS A 283 12.20 16.49 -11.51
C LYS A 283 10.69 16.72 -11.49
N ILE A 284 10.06 16.73 -10.32
CA ILE A 284 8.61 16.97 -10.17
C ILE A 284 8.26 18.39 -9.67
N ALA A 285 9.25 19.20 -9.27
CA ALA A 285 9.05 20.51 -8.64
C ALA A 285 8.16 21.50 -9.43
N ALA A 286 8.07 21.34 -10.76
CA ALA A 286 7.18 22.13 -11.61
C ALA A 286 5.67 21.83 -11.43
N ARG A 287 5.28 20.83 -10.62
CA ARG A 287 3.88 20.43 -10.37
C ARG A 287 3.54 20.55 -8.88
N PRO A 288 2.87 21.64 -8.44
CA PRO A 288 2.71 21.96 -7.01
C PRO A 288 1.96 20.93 -6.15
N SER A 289 1.08 20.10 -6.75
CA SER A 289 0.37 19.03 -6.03
C SER A 289 1.24 17.79 -5.80
N TRP A 290 2.32 17.62 -6.56
CA TRP A 290 3.18 16.45 -6.52
C TRP A 290 4.23 16.57 -5.41
N GLY A 291 4.81 15.45 -4.99
CA GLY A 291 5.85 15.43 -3.97
C GLY A 291 6.29 14.03 -3.59
N VAL A 292 7.29 13.93 -2.73
CA VAL A 292 7.76 12.67 -2.15
C VAL A 292 7.36 12.62 -0.67
N GLU A 293 6.60 11.59 -0.28
CA GLU A 293 6.30 11.29 1.11
C GLU A 293 7.37 10.36 1.67
N ARG A 294 8.12 10.84 2.68
CA ARG A 294 9.18 10.09 3.36
C ARG A 294 8.60 9.10 4.38
N ARG A 295 7.88 8.08 3.89
CA ARG A 295 7.16 7.05 4.65
C ARG A 295 7.64 5.65 4.24
N VAL A 296 7.44 4.65 5.12
CA VAL A 296 7.89 3.26 4.89
C VAL A 296 6.73 2.30 5.10
N PHE A 297 6.53 1.36 4.17
CA PHE A 297 5.45 0.38 4.25
C PHE A 297 5.94 -1.03 3.94
N LEU A 298 5.49 -2.02 4.72
CA LEU A 298 5.55 -3.43 4.32
C LEU A 298 4.27 -3.79 3.55
N GLY A 299 4.41 -4.46 2.40
CA GLY A 299 3.26 -4.91 1.62
C GLY A 299 3.62 -5.87 0.49
N THR A 300 2.59 -6.41 -0.18
CA THR A 300 2.75 -7.28 -1.34
C THR A 300 2.69 -6.50 -2.66
N PHE A 301 3.70 -6.70 -3.50
CA PHE A 301 3.90 -6.07 -4.80
C PHE A 301 4.43 -7.11 -5.79
N SER A 302 3.83 -7.20 -6.99
CA SER A 302 4.18 -8.19 -8.02
C SER A 302 4.69 -7.51 -9.29
N PHE A 303 6.01 -7.53 -9.49
CA PHE A 303 6.67 -6.88 -10.63
C PHE A 303 6.68 -7.75 -11.91
N THR A 304 6.07 -8.94 -11.88
CA THR A 304 6.08 -9.90 -13.00
C THR A 304 5.57 -9.30 -14.32
N LYS A 305 4.45 -8.57 -14.31
CA LYS A 305 3.85 -8.00 -15.54
C LYS A 305 4.79 -6.97 -16.20
N ILE A 306 5.41 -6.08 -15.41
CA ILE A 306 6.34 -5.05 -15.93
C ILE A 306 7.69 -5.64 -16.34
N MET A 307 8.17 -6.69 -15.67
CA MET A 307 9.34 -7.45 -16.10
C MET A 307 9.11 -8.12 -17.47
N MET A 308 7.95 -8.77 -17.67
CA MET A 308 7.55 -9.35 -18.95
C MET A 308 7.38 -8.28 -20.05
N PHE A 309 6.81 -7.12 -19.72
CA PHE A 309 6.71 -5.98 -20.64
C PHE A 309 8.10 -5.51 -21.11
N ASN A 310 9.05 -5.39 -20.18
CA ASN A 310 10.42 -4.96 -20.48
C ASN A 310 11.17 -6.00 -21.33
N ASP A 311 11.04 -7.30 -21.03
CA ASP A 311 11.65 -8.36 -21.85
C ASP A 311 11.10 -8.37 -23.28
N LEU A 312 9.76 -8.29 -23.42
CA LEU A 312 9.08 -8.21 -24.71
C LEU A 312 9.53 -6.97 -25.51
N ALA A 313 9.64 -5.82 -24.84
CA ALA A 313 10.11 -4.57 -25.43
C ALA A 313 11.56 -4.64 -25.91
N ASN A 314 12.46 -5.21 -25.10
CA ASN A 314 13.89 -5.32 -25.40
C ASN A 314 14.17 -6.36 -26.49
N ASN A 315 13.36 -7.41 -26.60
CA ASN A 315 13.52 -8.48 -27.58
C ASN A 315 12.61 -8.35 -28.82
N ALA A 316 11.98 -7.18 -29.04
CA ALA A 316 10.96 -6.95 -30.09
C ALA A 316 11.32 -7.54 -31.47
N ALA A 317 12.57 -7.37 -31.93
CA ALA A 317 13.03 -7.90 -33.21
C ALA A 317 13.08 -9.44 -33.27
N ARG A 318 13.41 -10.10 -32.16
CA ARG A 318 13.38 -11.57 -32.05
C ARG A 318 11.94 -12.09 -32.03
N PHE A 319 11.06 -11.45 -31.26
CA PHE A 319 9.64 -11.80 -31.20
C PHE A 319 8.96 -11.69 -32.58
N LEU A 320 9.13 -10.57 -33.28
CA LEU A 320 8.55 -10.34 -34.61
C LEU A 320 9.19 -11.20 -35.72
N GLY A 321 10.40 -11.72 -35.50
CA GLY A 321 11.11 -12.62 -36.42
C GLY A 321 10.90 -14.11 -36.16
N HIS A 322 10.25 -14.50 -35.06
CA HIS A 322 10.14 -15.91 -34.66
C HIS A 322 8.97 -16.60 -35.40
N PRO A 323 9.20 -17.68 -36.19
CA PRO A 323 8.18 -18.24 -37.08
C PRO A 323 6.85 -18.62 -36.42
N ILE A 324 6.90 -19.21 -35.23
CA ILE A 324 5.69 -19.59 -34.48
C ILE A 324 4.95 -18.36 -33.97
N ILE A 325 5.68 -17.33 -33.53
CA ILE A 325 5.08 -16.12 -32.97
C ILE A 325 4.47 -15.28 -34.09
N SER A 326 5.10 -15.20 -35.27
CA SER A 326 4.49 -14.58 -36.45
C SER A 326 3.22 -15.29 -36.96
N CYS A 327 2.98 -16.56 -36.58
CA CYS A 327 1.74 -17.27 -36.90
C CYS A 327 0.66 -17.17 -35.80
N LEU A 328 1.05 -16.89 -34.55
CA LEU A 328 0.15 -16.64 -33.42
C LEU A 328 -0.22 -15.15 -33.28
N ALA A 329 0.65 -14.26 -33.75
CA ALA A 329 0.46 -12.82 -33.86
C ALA A 329 -0.28 -12.43 -35.16
#